data_AF-A0A7Y5ANX7-F1
#
_entry.id   AF-A0A7Y5ANX7-F1
#
_cell.length_a   1.000
_cell.length_b   1.000
_cell.length_c   1.000
_cell.angle_alpha   90.00
_cell.angle_beta   90.00
_cell.angle_gamma   90.00
#
_symmetry.space_group_name_H-M   'P 1'
#
loop_
_entity.id
_entity.type
_entity.pdbx_description
1 polymer ?
#
loop_
_entity_poly.entity_id
_entity_poly.type
_entity_poly.pdbx_seq_one_letter_code
_entity_poly.pdbx_strand_id
1 'polypeptide(L)'
;MKFHDKYLELRDELWMVFEALVRTGAAFPELLGVSYPRGINPSWLNVDTEGNSWFYATALEKNPDYVLHKGEDLVVGANKLIFIDNNRHRHEIEPDILDLYWLSELLDNAN
;
A
#
# COMPACT_ATOMS: atom_id res chain seq x y z
N MET A 1 0.61 29.98 0.29
CA MET A 1 0.07 28.62 0.14
C MET A 1 -0.34 28.11 1.51
N LYS A 2 -1.58 27.63 1.68
CA LYS A 2 -2.05 27.11 2.97
C LYS A 2 -1.48 25.69 3.17
N PHE A 3 -1.41 25.23 4.42
CA PHE A 3 -0.94 23.87 4.72
C PHE A 3 -1.84 22.79 4.12
N HIS A 4 -3.15 23.08 4.00
CA HIS A 4 -4.09 22.18 3.34
C HIS A 4 -3.76 21.97 1.87
N ASP A 5 -3.45 23.04 1.13
CA ASP A 5 -3.05 22.96 -0.28
C ASP A 5 -1.78 22.09 -0.45
N LYS A 6 -0.77 22.29 0.42
CA LYS A 6 0.46 21.48 0.44
C LYS A 6 0.20 19.99 0.67
N TYR A 7 -0.73 19.68 1.58
CA TYR A 7 -1.10 18.31 1.89
C TYR A 7 -1.75 17.62 0.68
N LEU A 8 -2.67 18.32 0.01
CA LEU A 8 -3.33 17.79 -1.19
C LEU A 8 -2.35 17.56 -2.34
N GLU A 9 -1.41 18.48 -2.56
CA GLU A 9 -0.35 18.34 -3.58
C GLU A 9 0.53 17.11 -3.33
N LEU A 10 1.07 16.95 -2.11
CA LEU A 10 1.93 15.81 -1.77
C LEU A 10 1.18 14.48 -1.90
N ARG A 11 -0.06 14.44 -1.42
CA ARG A 11 -0.93 13.27 -1.53
C ARG A 11 -1.14 12.86 -2.99
N ASP A 12 -1.49 13.82 -3.85
CA ASP A 12 -1.75 13.55 -5.27
C ASP A 12 -0.50 13.07 -6.01
N GLU A 13 0.67 13.63 -5.68
CA GLU A 13 1.97 13.18 -6.18
C GLU A 13 2.23 11.72 -5.79
N LEU A 14 2.17 11.39 -4.48
CA LEU A 14 2.42 10.05 -3.99
C LEU A 14 1.46 9.03 -4.59
N TRP A 15 0.16 9.37 -4.70
CA TRP A 15 -0.83 8.48 -5.31
C TRP A 15 -0.58 8.20 -6.79
N MET A 16 -0.14 9.20 -7.54
CA MET A 16 0.17 9.01 -8.96
C MET A 16 1.37 8.07 -9.13
N VAL A 17 2.41 8.22 -8.31
CA VAL A 17 3.58 7.32 -8.33
C VAL A 17 3.17 5.92 -7.91
N PHE A 18 2.33 5.79 -6.88
CA PHE A 18 1.84 4.51 -6.40
C PHE A 18 1.01 3.75 -7.43
N GLU A 19 0.05 4.43 -8.08
CA GLU A 19 -0.76 3.81 -9.12
C GLU A 19 0.13 3.28 -10.26
N ALA A 20 1.12 4.06 -10.67
CA ALA A 20 2.09 3.64 -11.67
C ALA A 20 2.89 2.41 -11.21
N LEU A 21 3.35 2.40 -9.95
CA LEU A 21 4.08 1.28 -9.35
C LEU A 21 3.24 0.00 -9.35
N VAL A 22 1.97 0.07 -8.93
CA VAL A 22 1.08 -1.09 -8.94
C VAL A 22 0.87 -1.61 -10.37
N ARG A 23 0.71 -0.71 -11.34
CA ARG A 23 0.56 -1.06 -12.77
C ARG A 23 1.79 -1.75 -13.35
N THR A 24 2.98 -1.48 -12.83
CA THR A 24 4.23 -2.13 -13.27
C THR A 24 4.64 -3.32 -12.40
N GLY A 25 4.13 -3.39 -11.17
CA GLY A 25 4.67 -4.24 -10.12
C GLY A 25 5.98 -3.68 -9.57
N ALA A 26 6.45 -4.27 -8.47
CA ALA A 26 7.72 -3.90 -7.81
C ALA A 26 8.37 -5.12 -7.16
N ALA A 27 9.69 -5.11 -7.06
CA ALA A 27 10.43 -5.98 -6.17
C ALA A 27 10.91 -5.14 -4.97
N PHE A 28 10.99 -5.77 -3.79
CA PHE A 28 11.47 -5.13 -2.57
C PHE A 28 12.82 -5.77 -2.20
N PRO A 29 13.96 -5.15 -2.54
CA PRO A 29 15.29 -5.70 -2.28
C PRO A 29 15.55 -5.87 -0.77
N GLU A 30 15.06 -4.91 0.01
CA GLU A 30 14.99 -4.95 1.46
C GLU A 30 13.53 -5.27 1.81
N LEU A 31 13.30 -6.44 2.41
CA LEU A 31 11.94 -6.92 2.73
C LEU A 31 11.10 -5.81 3.38
N LEU A 32 9.95 -5.50 2.81
CA LEU A 32 9.06 -4.45 3.32
C LEU A 32 8.03 -5.06 4.28
N GLY A 33 7.87 -4.47 5.47
CA GLY A 33 6.77 -4.80 6.37
C GLY A 33 5.45 -4.23 5.85
N VAL A 34 4.47 -5.08 5.60
CA VAL A 34 3.12 -4.68 5.18
C VAL A 34 2.15 -5.02 6.30
N SER A 35 1.46 -4.01 6.84
CA SER A 35 0.48 -4.12 7.91
C SER A 35 -0.95 -3.97 7.40
N TYR A 36 -1.89 -4.61 8.09
CA TYR A 36 -3.32 -4.45 7.85
C TYR A 36 -3.92 -3.44 8.84
N PRO A 37 -4.96 -2.69 8.42
CA PRO A 37 -5.75 -1.87 9.32
C PRO A 37 -6.27 -2.69 10.51
N ARG A 38 -6.22 -2.08 11.70
CA ARG A 38 -6.71 -2.70 12.94
C ARG A 38 -8.16 -3.18 12.76
N GLY A 39 -8.41 -4.45 13.09
CA GLY A 39 -9.73 -5.09 12.96
C GLY A 39 -9.87 -6.04 11.77
N ILE A 40 -8.94 -6.00 10.80
CA ILE A 40 -8.80 -7.06 9.79
C ILE A 40 -7.78 -8.08 10.33
N ASN A 41 -8.23 -9.29 10.62
CA ASN A 41 -7.38 -10.34 11.22
C ASN A 41 -7.41 -11.65 10.41
N PRO A 42 -6.60 -11.77 9.34
CA PRO A 42 -6.48 -12.99 8.57
C PRO A 42 -5.76 -14.07 9.37
N SER A 43 -6.32 -15.28 9.39
CA SER A 43 -5.79 -16.39 10.20
C SER A 43 -4.41 -16.90 9.78
N TRP A 44 -3.93 -16.50 8.60
CA TRP A 44 -2.64 -16.93 8.03
C TRP A 44 -1.51 -15.90 8.21
N LEU A 45 -1.76 -14.79 8.91
CA LEU A 45 -0.77 -13.73 9.14
C LEU A 45 -0.27 -13.71 10.59
N ASN A 46 0.94 -13.18 10.77
CA ASN A 46 1.44 -12.89 12.11
C ASN A 46 0.71 -11.66 12.67
N VAL A 47 0.39 -11.73 13.96
CA VAL A 47 -0.28 -10.66 14.71
C VAL A 47 0.72 -10.06 15.70
N ASP A 48 0.83 -8.74 15.75
CA ASP A 48 1.66 -8.05 16.75
C ASP A 48 0.97 -7.95 18.12
N THR A 49 1.67 -7.38 19.11
CA THR A 49 1.15 -7.22 20.48
C THR A 49 -0.07 -6.31 20.58
N GLU A 50 -0.37 -5.50 19.55
CA GLU A 50 -1.48 -4.56 19.50
C GLU A 50 -2.66 -5.07 18.67
N GLY A 51 -2.62 -6.32 18.21
CA GLY A 51 -3.70 -6.94 17.44
C GLY A 51 -3.71 -6.56 15.97
N ASN A 52 -2.62 -6.00 15.42
CA ASN A 52 -2.50 -5.73 14.00
C ASN A 52 -1.91 -6.96 13.28
N SER A 53 -2.48 -7.32 12.13
CA SER A 53 -1.92 -8.37 11.27
C SER A 53 -0.89 -7.79 10.31
N TRP A 54 0.22 -8.50 10.08
CA TRP A 54 1.29 -8.04 9.19
C TRP A 54 2.07 -9.20 8.55
N PHE A 55 2.83 -8.90 7.50
CA PHE A 55 3.79 -9.81 6.85
C PHE A 55 4.96 -9.06 6.21
N TYR A 56 6.00 -9.79 5.82
CA TYR A 56 7.10 -9.24 5.01
C TYR A 56 6.88 -9.55 3.53
N ALA A 57 6.83 -8.52 2.70
CA ALA A 57 6.73 -8.63 1.25
C ALA A 57 8.12 -8.62 0.59
N THR A 58 8.26 -9.46 -0.44
CA THR A 58 9.39 -9.47 -1.38
C THR A 58 9.05 -8.81 -2.71
N ALA A 59 7.76 -8.72 -3.05
CA ALA A 59 7.28 -8.10 -4.28
C ALA A 59 5.83 -7.62 -4.17
N LEU A 60 5.51 -6.66 -5.02
CA LEU A 60 4.15 -6.25 -5.39
C LEU A 60 3.85 -6.82 -6.79
N GLU A 61 2.81 -7.63 -6.89
CA GLU A 61 2.38 -8.22 -8.15
C GLU A 61 1.82 -7.13 -9.07
N LYS A 62 2.24 -7.18 -10.34
CA LYS A 62 1.81 -6.24 -11.37
C LYS A 62 0.30 -6.35 -11.63
N ASN A 63 -0.41 -5.22 -11.60
CA ASN A 63 -1.80 -5.12 -12.04
C ASN A 63 -1.98 -3.99 -13.08
N PRO A 64 -1.86 -4.28 -14.40
CA PRO A 64 -1.88 -3.26 -15.44
C PRO A 64 -3.17 -2.42 -15.48
N ASP A 65 -4.28 -3.01 -15.07
CA ASP A 65 -5.62 -2.42 -15.10
C ASP A 65 -6.00 -1.77 -13.77
N TYR A 66 -5.05 -1.66 -12.84
CA TYR A 66 -5.28 -1.05 -11.53
C TYR A 66 -5.71 0.41 -11.67
N VAL A 67 -6.75 0.81 -10.94
CA VAL A 67 -7.26 2.18 -10.92
C VAL A 67 -7.45 2.61 -9.48
N LEU A 68 -6.95 3.80 -9.14
CA LEU A 68 -7.29 4.49 -7.90
C LEU A 68 -8.59 5.28 -8.08
N HIS A 69 -9.56 5.04 -7.21
CA HIS A 69 -10.83 5.78 -7.24
C HIS A 69 -10.73 7.03 -6.36
N LYS A 70 -10.60 8.20 -6.99
CA LYS A 70 -10.56 9.50 -6.31
C LYS A 70 -11.98 10.04 -6.11
N GLY A 71 -12.34 10.38 -4.87
CA GLY A 71 -13.50 11.21 -4.52
C GLY A 71 -13.11 12.70 -4.45
N GLU A 72 -14.04 13.57 -4.02
CA GLU A 72 -13.80 15.03 -3.95
C GLU A 72 -12.59 15.40 -3.09
N ASP A 73 -12.41 14.75 -1.92
CA ASP A 73 -11.35 15.09 -0.97
C ASP A 73 -10.50 13.90 -0.50
N LEU A 74 -10.84 12.68 -0.91
CA LEU A 74 -10.24 11.42 -0.42
C LEU A 74 -10.22 10.40 -1.55
N VAL A 75 -9.26 9.47 -1.54
CA VAL A 75 -9.43 8.25 -2.33
C VAL A 75 -10.46 7.39 -1.61
N VAL A 76 -11.49 7.02 -2.37
CA VAL A 76 -12.65 6.26 -1.88
C VAL A 76 -12.48 4.76 -2.10
N GLY A 77 -11.41 4.35 -2.78
CA GLY A 77 -11.08 2.95 -2.99
C GLY A 77 -9.76 2.80 -3.72
N ALA A 78 -8.89 1.97 -3.17
CA ALA A 78 -7.63 1.62 -3.79
C ALA A 78 -7.68 0.30 -4.54
N ASN A 79 -8.84 -0.37 -4.68
CA ASN A 79 -8.91 -1.72 -5.24
C ASN A 79 -7.93 -2.71 -4.56
N LYS A 80 -8.00 -3.98 -4.95
CA LYS A 80 -7.11 -4.99 -4.37
C LYS A 80 -5.70 -4.90 -4.95
N LEU A 81 -4.72 -5.05 -4.07
CA LEU A 81 -3.31 -5.26 -4.34
C LEU A 81 -2.93 -6.67 -3.95
N ILE A 82 -1.91 -7.22 -4.61
CA ILE A 82 -1.38 -8.54 -4.29
C ILE A 82 0.10 -8.41 -3.99
N PHE A 83 0.48 -8.73 -2.76
CA PHE A 83 1.88 -8.81 -2.34
C PHE A 83 2.33 -10.27 -2.28
N ILE A 84 3.62 -10.49 -2.56
CA ILE A 84 4.26 -11.81 -2.48
C ILE A 84 5.18 -11.82 -1.27
N ASP A 85 4.99 -12.74 -0.33
CA ASP A 85 5.89 -12.88 0.82
C ASP A 85 7.14 -13.71 0.52
N ASN A 86 8.02 -13.85 1.53
CA ASN A 86 9.23 -14.66 1.45
C ASN A 86 9.01 -16.16 1.22
N ASN A 87 7.81 -16.67 1.52
CA ASN A 87 7.39 -18.05 1.27
C ASN A 87 6.65 -18.20 -0.06
N ARG A 88 6.60 -17.13 -0.87
CA ARG A 88 5.86 -17.03 -2.14
C ARG A 88 4.34 -17.12 -1.99
N HIS A 89 3.80 -16.87 -0.80
CA HIS A 89 2.35 -16.73 -0.64
C HIS A 89 1.88 -15.38 -1.19
N ARG A 90 0.66 -15.39 -1.74
CA ARG A 90 -0.02 -14.20 -2.26
C ARG A 90 -0.91 -13.64 -1.16
N HIS A 91 -0.74 -12.36 -0.85
CA HIS A 91 -1.52 -11.62 0.14
C HIS A 91 -2.34 -10.55 -0.58
N GLU A 92 -3.65 -10.72 -0.61
CA GLU A 92 -4.58 -9.73 -1.16
C GLU A 92 -4.93 -8.68 -0.11
N ILE A 93 -4.62 -7.42 -0.39
CA ILE A 93 -4.96 -6.29 0.48
C ILE A 93 -5.74 -5.23 -0.27
N GLU A 94 -6.70 -4.62 0.39
CA GLU A 94 -7.32 -3.38 -0.07
C GLU A 94 -6.88 -2.29 0.91
N PRO A 95 -5.82 -1.52 0.58
CA PRO A 95 -5.26 -0.59 1.54
C PRO A 95 -6.21 0.57 1.77
N ASP A 96 -6.29 1.00 3.03
CA ASP A 96 -6.84 2.30 3.37
C ASP A 96 -5.74 3.34 3.12
N ILE A 97 -5.73 3.93 1.92
CA ILE A 97 -4.62 4.77 1.46
C ILE A 97 -4.58 6.18 2.06
N LEU A 98 -5.28 6.38 3.18
CA LEU A 98 -5.23 7.58 3.98
C LEU A 98 -3.91 7.71 4.76
N ASP A 99 -3.11 6.64 4.85
CA ASP A 99 -1.79 6.67 5.48
C ASP A 99 -0.68 7.02 4.47
N LEU A 100 -0.37 8.33 4.37
CA LEU A 100 0.73 8.83 3.54
C LEU A 100 2.10 8.33 4.00
N TYR A 101 2.27 7.98 5.28
CA TYR A 101 3.54 7.46 5.79
C TYR A 101 3.79 6.05 5.25
N TRP A 102 2.79 5.16 5.36
CA TRP A 102 2.87 3.82 4.78
C TRP A 102 3.13 3.86 3.27
N LEU A 103 2.45 4.76 2.57
CA LEU A 103 2.63 4.95 1.13
C LEU A 103 4.06 5.36 0.78
N SER A 104 4.64 6.29 1.55
CA SER A 104 6.03 6.72 1.34
C SER A 104 7.03 5.60 1.61
N GLU A 105 6.86 4.81 2.68
CA GLU A 105 7.74 3.67 2.96
C GLU A 105 7.71 2.65 1.83
N LEU A 106 6.54 2.37 1.28
CA LEU A 106 6.39 1.45 0.15
C LEU A 106 7.09 1.97 -1.11
N LEU A 107 6.95 3.26 -1.42
CA LEU A 107 7.59 3.87 -2.58
C LEU A 107 9.12 3.93 -2.44
N ASP A 108 9.62 4.21 -1.23
CA ASP A 108 11.06 4.25 -0.95
C ASP A 108 11.70 2.87 -1.13
N ASN A 109 11.03 1.79 -0.69
CA ASN A 109 11.55 0.42 -0.80
C ASN A 109 11.41 -0.20 -2.19
N ALA A 110 10.66 0.45 -3.10
CA ALA A 110 10.47 0.00 -4.47
C ALA A 110 11.52 0.53 -5.47
N ASN A 111 12.31 1.53 -5.07
CA ASN A 111 13.40 2.12 -5.85
C ASN A 111 14.75 1.46 -5.57
#